data_AF-A0A7G5ZM66-F1
#
_entry.id   AF-A0A7G5ZM66-F1
#
_cell.length_a   1.000
_cell.length_b   1.000
_cell.length_c   1.000
_cell.angle_alpha   90.00
_cell.angle_beta   90.00
_cell.angle_gamma   90.00
#
_symmetry.space_group_name_H-M   'P 1'
#
loop_
_entity.id
_entity.type
_entity.pdbx_description
1 polymer ?
#
loop_
_entity_poly.entity_id
_entity_poly.type
_entity_poly.pdbx_seq_one_letter_code
_entity_poly.pdbx_strand_id
1 'polypeptide(L)'
;MALDDILAQVPIDDIAEKLGVSRDEAKVAVEQGGAVLLGGLAKNAETEEGSAAIQNALKKHSGTTGAAKVDDIDQADGGKIVAHILGSKEKQVTKELTESKATPGIDFGKLLPILAPIVMGLIANASKDKTSKAETGGESSGGIGDVIGGILGGGNGGSSGGIGDVIGGLLGGGSSSSGGGIDLGGILGGLFGGKK
;
A
#
# COMPACT_ATOMS: atom_id res chain seq x y z
N MET A 1 -0.37 -6.37 8.44
CA MET A 1 -0.99 -7.51 7.74
C MET A 1 -0.98 -7.33 6.22
N ALA A 2 -1.65 -6.34 5.61
CA ALA A 2 -1.58 -6.15 4.14
C ALA A 2 -0.16 -5.94 3.57
N LEU A 3 0.66 -5.15 4.28
CA LEU A 3 2.05 -4.90 3.89
C LEU A 3 2.92 -6.16 4.07
N ASP A 4 2.65 -6.94 5.11
CA ASP A 4 3.35 -8.21 5.36
C ASP A 4 3.04 -9.25 4.28
N ASP A 5 1.80 -9.29 3.78
CA ASP A 5 1.41 -10.16 2.67
C ASP A 5 2.09 -9.75 1.35
N ILE A 6 2.22 -8.43 1.09
CA ILE A 6 3.01 -7.92 -0.03
C ILE A 6 4.48 -8.37 0.12
N LEU A 7 5.07 -8.17 1.30
CA LEU A 7 6.46 -8.56 1.56
C LEU A 7 6.70 -10.07 1.46
N ALA A 8 5.69 -10.90 1.71
CA ALA A 8 5.76 -12.35 1.57
C ALA A 8 5.65 -12.82 0.11
N GLN A 9 4.95 -12.07 -0.75
CA GLN A 9 4.79 -12.38 -2.18
C GLN A 9 5.83 -11.72 -3.08
N VAL A 10 6.51 -10.68 -2.60
CA VAL A 10 7.53 -9.96 -3.37
C VAL A 10 8.90 -10.64 -3.19
N PRO A 11 9.64 -10.96 -4.26
CA PRO A 11 10.98 -11.52 -4.16
C PRO A 11 11.99 -10.41 -3.78
N ILE A 12 12.05 -10.06 -2.49
CA ILE A 12 12.89 -8.97 -1.96
C ILE A 12 14.37 -9.17 -2.30
N ASP A 13 14.85 -10.42 -2.31
CA ASP A 13 16.23 -10.74 -2.66
C ASP A 13 16.55 -10.41 -4.12
N ASP A 14 15.70 -10.84 -5.06
CA ASP A 14 15.88 -10.52 -6.49
C ASP A 14 15.77 -9.00 -6.73
N ILE A 15 14.90 -8.30 -6.00
CA ILE A 15 14.80 -6.83 -6.08
C ILE A 15 16.07 -6.17 -5.58
N ALA A 16 16.60 -6.61 -4.44
CA ALA A 16 17.86 -6.11 -3.89
C ALA A 16 19.02 -6.30 -4.87
N GLU A 17 19.12 -7.47 -5.50
CA GLU A 17 20.14 -7.75 -6.52
C GLU A 17 19.98 -6.89 -7.77
N LYS A 18 18.76 -6.74 -8.29
CA LYS A 18 18.49 -5.93 -9.50
C LYS A 18 18.73 -4.43 -9.27
N LEU A 19 18.50 -3.96 -8.05
CA LEU A 19 18.70 -2.55 -7.67
C LEU A 19 20.10 -2.27 -7.11
N GLY A 20 20.88 -3.32 -6.79
CA GLY A 20 22.23 -3.18 -6.23
C GLY A 20 22.25 -2.62 -4.80
N VAL A 21 21.22 -2.93 -4.01
CA VAL A 21 21.04 -2.43 -2.63
C VAL A 21 20.96 -3.58 -1.63
N SER A 22 20.99 -3.25 -0.34
CA SER A 22 20.82 -4.26 0.72
C SER A 22 19.37 -4.77 0.76
N ARG A 23 19.17 -6.00 1.26
CA ARG A 23 17.83 -6.57 1.46
C ARG A 23 16.93 -5.65 2.30
N ASP A 24 17.48 -5.05 3.34
CA ASP A 24 16.74 -4.11 4.21
C ASP A 24 16.33 -2.83 3.47
N GLU A 25 17.20 -2.29 2.61
CA GLU A 25 16.90 -1.11 1.80
C GLU A 25 15.84 -1.43 0.74
N ALA A 26 15.95 -2.59 0.08
CA ALA A 26 14.94 -3.08 -0.84
C ALA A 26 13.59 -3.26 -0.14
N LYS A 27 13.58 -3.80 1.08
CA LYS A 27 12.36 -3.96 1.88
C LYS A 27 11.69 -2.61 2.14
N VAL A 28 12.44 -1.61 2.63
CA VAL A 28 11.91 -0.27 2.88
C VAL A 28 11.36 0.37 1.60
N ALA A 29 12.03 0.18 0.47
CA ALA A 29 11.55 0.71 -0.81
C ALA A 29 10.30 -0.01 -1.32
N VAL A 30 10.20 -1.32 -1.12
CA VAL A 30 9.01 -2.10 -1.43
C VAL A 30 7.83 -1.61 -0.58
N GLU A 31 8.06 -1.31 0.69
CA GLU A 31 7.04 -0.77 1.58
C GLU A 31 6.54 0.61 1.11
N GLN A 32 7.47 1.52 0.78
CA GLN A 32 7.14 2.86 0.28
C GLN A 32 6.45 2.83 -1.08
N GLY A 33 6.99 2.05 -2.03
CA GLY A 33 6.42 1.88 -3.37
C GLY A 33 5.05 1.22 -3.32
N GLY A 34 4.89 0.19 -2.48
CA GLY A 34 3.61 -0.47 -2.25
C GLY A 34 2.56 0.49 -1.68
N ALA A 35 2.91 1.30 -0.68
CA ALA A 35 2.00 2.29 -0.11
C ALA A 35 1.54 3.33 -1.14
N VAL A 36 2.47 3.81 -1.98
CA VAL A 36 2.17 4.75 -3.06
C VAL A 36 1.25 4.14 -4.11
N LEU A 37 1.51 2.91 -4.55
CA LEU A 37 0.66 2.21 -5.51
C LEU A 37 -0.73 1.96 -4.93
N LEU A 38 -0.82 1.56 -3.66
CA LEU A 38 -2.09 1.33 -2.98
C LEU A 38 -2.89 2.64 -2.82
N GLY A 39 -2.22 3.75 -2.49
CA GLY A 39 -2.84 5.07 -2.42
C GLY A 39 -3.34 5.57 -3.77
N GLY A 40 -2.56 5.35 -4.85
CA GLY A 40 -3.00 5.66 -6.22
C GLY A 40 -4.19 4.80 -6.66
N LEU A 41 -4.20 3.52 -6.32
CA LEU A 41 -5.31 2.61 -6.60
C LEU A 41 -6.57 3.03 -5.83
N ALA A 42 -6.42 3.36 -4.54
CA ALA A 42 -7.51 3.88 -3.73
C ALA A 42 -8.11 5.15 -4.35
N LYS A 43 -7.27 6.09 -4.78
CA LYS A 43 -7.71 7.33 -5.45
C LYS A 43 -8.46 7.07 -6.75
N ASN A 44 -8.01 6.11 -7.56
CA ASN A 44 -8.72 5.73 -8.80
C ASN A 44 -10.02 4.99 -8.50
N ALA A 45 -10.06 4.18 -7.44
CA ALA A 45 -11.27 3.46 -7.06
C ALA A 45 -12.39 4.37 -6.54
N GLU A 46 -12.09 5.62 -6.17
CA GLU A 46 -13.12 6.62 -5.78
C GLU A 46 -14.02 7.04 -6.95
N THR A 47 -13.57 6.86 -8.20
CA THR A 47 -14.38 7.17 -9.38
C THR A 47 -14.93 5.89 -10.00
N GLU A 48 -16.11 5.99 -10.62
CA GLU A 48 -16.74 4.84 -11.30
C GLU A 48 -15.88 4.33 -12.46
N GLU A 49 -15.29 5.25 -13.23
CA GLU A 49 -14.37 4.95 -14.33
C GLU A 49 -13.09 4.26 -13.86
N GLY A 50 -12.46 4.77 -12.79
CA GLY A 50 -11.22 4.19 -12.26
C GLY A 50 -11.48 2.84 -11.60
N SER A 51 -12.59 2.69 -10.88
CA SER A 51 -13.04 1.38 -10.37
C SER A 51 -13.25 0.36 -11.50
N ALA A 52 -13.92 0.73 -12.59
CA ALA A 52 -14.12 -0.15 -13.74
C ALA A 52 -12.80 -0.51 -14.45
N ALA A 53 -11.87 0.44 -14.53
CA ALA A 53 -10.56 0.20 -15.12
C ALA A 53 -9.70 -0.76 -14.25
N ILE A 54 -9.72 -0.58 -12.93
CA ILE A 54 -9.09 -1.51 -11.98
C ILE A 54 -9.74 -2.89 -12.10
N GLN A 55 -11.08 -3.01 -12.15
CA GLN A 55 -11.75 -4.30 -12.38
C GLN A 55 -11.25 -5.03 -13.63
N ASN A 56 -11.09 -4.31 -14.73
CA ASN A 56 -10.58 -4.89 -15.97
C ASN A 56 -9.10 -5.31 -15.85
N ALA A 57 -8.28 -4.52 -15.18
CA ALA A 57 -6.90 -4.86 -14.90
C ALA A 57 -6.78 -6.11 -14.00
N LEU A 58 -7.60 -6.18 -12.94
CA LEU A 58 -7.66 -7.33 -12.03
C LEU A 58 -8.12 -8.60 -12.74
N LYS A 59 -9.06 -8.51 -13.70
CA LYS A 59 -9.46 -9.67 -14.52
C LYS A 59 -8.30 -10.16 -15.40
N LYS A 60 -7.54 -9.24 -16.02
CA LYS A 60 -6.38 -9.58 -16.85
C LYS A 60 -5.24 -10.20 -16.05
N HIS A 61 -5.05 -9.77 -14.80
CA HIS A 61 -4.04 -10.29 -13.87
C HIS A 61 -4.60 -11.30 -12.87
N SER A 62 -5.84 -11.77 -13.06
CA SER A 62 -6.43 -12.77 -12.17
C SER A 62 -5.72 -14.11 -12.38
N GLY A 63 -4.94 -14.53 -11.38
CA GLY A 63 -4.14 -15.76 -11.43
C GLY A 63 -2.63 -15.54 -11.48
N THR A 64 -2.15 -14.30 -11.57
CA THR A 64 -0.74 -13.98 -11.31
C THR A 64 -0.50 -14.01 -9.80
N THR A 65 -0.25 -15.19 -9.23
CA THR A 65 0.29 -15.30 -7.87
C THR A 65 1.75 -14.88 -7.88
N GLY A 66 2.15 -14.06 -6.90
CA GLY A 66 3.47 -13.43 -6.75
C GLY A 66 4.60 -14.04 -7.58
N ALA A 67 5.25 -13.20 -8.39
CA ALA A 67 6.35 -13.65 -9.24
C ALA A 67 7.50 -14.20 -8.37
N ALA A 68 7.92 -15.44 -8.65
CA ALA A 68 9.03 -16.07 -7.94
C ALA A 68 10.39 -15.40 -8.26
N LYS A 69 10.44 -14.69 -9.39
CA LYS A 69 11.58 -13.92 -9.89
C LYS A 69 11.11 -12.58 -10.42
N VAL A 70 11.96 -11.56 -10.32
CA VAL A 70 11.72 -10.27 -10.99
C VAL A 70 11.64 -10.42 -12.52
N ASP A 71 12.33 -11.40 -13.09
CA ASP A 71 12.35 -11.65 -14.53
C ASP A 71 11.04 -12.28 -15.07
N ASP A 72 10.22 -12.87 -14.20
CA ASP A 72 8.89 -13.38 -14.58
C ASP A 72 7.86 -12.24 -14.71
N ILE A 73 8.24 -11.02 -14.31
CA ILE A 73 7.38 -9.85 -14.32
C ILE A 73 7.53 -9.13 -15.65
N ASP A 74 6.41 -8.98 -16.36
CA ASP A 74 6.36 -8.11 -17.53
C ASP A 74 6.50 -6.64 -17.10
N GLN A 75 7.72 -6.11 -17.18
CA GLN A 75 8.02 -4.72 -16.81
C GLN A 75 7.34 -3.71 -17.74
N ALA A 76 7.05 -4.07 -19.00
CA ALA A 76 6.36 -3.20 -19.92
C ALA A 76 4.87 -3.08 -19.56
N ASP A 77 4.27 -4.19 -19.12
CA ASP A 77 2.92 -4.17 -18.54
C ASP A 77 2.90 -3.46 -17.19
N GLY A 78 3.90 -3.74 -16.34
CA GLY A 78 4.11 -3.06 -15.06
C GLY A 78 4.16 -1.54 -15.18
N GLY A 79 4.91 -1.01 -16.15
CA GLY A 79 4.98 0.43 -16.42
C GLY A 79 3.62 1.02 -16.82
N LYS A 80 2.81 0.30 -17.61
CA LYS A 80 1.45 0.74 -17.95
C LYS A 80 0.54 0.75 -16.73
N ILE A 81 0.66 -0.23 -15.84
CA ILE A 81 -0.11 -0.29 -14.60
C ILE A 81 0.26 0.91 -13.72
N VAL A 82 1.55 1.19 -13.52
CA VAL A 82 2.01 2.35 -12.76
C VAL A 82 1.46 3.65 -13.36
N ALA A 83 1.55 3.82 -14.67
CA ALA A 83 1.02 4.99 -15.37
C ALA A 83 -0.49 5.14 -15.22
N HIS A 84 -1.22 4.04 -15.18
CA HIS A 84 -2.67 4.06 -14.95
C HIS A 84 -3.01 4.39 -13.49
N ILE A 85 -2.26 3.84 -12.54
CA ILE A 85 -2.47 4.04 -11.09
C ILE A 85 -2.12 5.47 -10.67
N LEU A 86 -0.94 5.96 -11.08
CA LEU A 86 -0.45 7.28 -10.66
C LEU A 86 -0.87 8.38 -11.62
N GLY A 87 -1.30 8.03 -12.84
CA GLY A 87 -1.75 8.98 -13.84
C GLY A 87 -0.69 10.04 -14.14
N SER A 88 -1.13 11.30 -14.19
CA SER A 88 -0.23 12.44 -14.41
C SER A 88 0.81 12.65 -13.30
N LYS A 89 0.61 12.04 -12.12
CA LYS A 89 1.52 12.19 -10.96
C LYS A 89 2.66 11.18 -10.96
N GLU A 90 2.64 10.17 -11.83
CA GLU A 90 3.68 9.13 -11.91
C GLU A 90 5.09 9.74 -11.85
N LYS A 91 5.39 10.67 -12.76
CA LYS A 91 6.73 11.28 -12.85
C LYS A 91 7.11 12.05 -11.59
N GLN A 92 6.16 12.74 -10.96
CA GLN A 92 6.39 13.48 -9.74
C GLN A 92 6.68 12.52 -8.59
N VAL A 93 5.83 11.52 -8.41
CA VAL A 93 5.92 10.54 -7.32
C VAL A 93 7.19 9.70 -7.45
N THR A 94 7.51 9.22 -8.65
CA THR A 94 8.75 8.49 -8.91
C THR A 94 9.97 9.34 -8.58
N LYS A 95 9.96 10.63 -8.94
CA LYS A 95 11.05 11.56 -8.63
C LYS A 95 11.17 11.80 -7.12
N GLU A 96 10.06 12.09 -6.45
CA GLU A 96 10.03 12.31 -4.99
C GLU A 96 10.51 11.09 -4.20
N LEU A 97 10.12 9.88 -4.62
CA LEU A 97 10.58 8.64 -3.99
C LEU A 97 12.07 8.39 -4.26
N THR A 98 12.55 8.61 -5.49
CA THR A 98 13.97 8.43 -5.86
C THR A 98 14.88 9.44 -5.15
N GLU A 99 14.38 10.65 -4.89
CA GLU A 99 15.11 11.69 -4.14
C GLU A 99 14.93 11.57 -2.62
N SER A 100 14.14 10.59 -2.15
CA SER A 100 13.87 10.41 -0.73
C SER A 100 15.12 10.01 0.04
N LYS A 101 15.37 10.68 1.17
CA LYS A 101 16.46 10.32 2.09
C LYS A 101 16.27 8.96 2.75
N ALA A 102 15.06 8.42 2.73
CA ALA A 102 14.74 7.13 3.34
C ALA A 102 15.20 5.93 2.49
N THR A 103 15.39 6.13 1.18
CA THR A 103 15.75 5.09 0.20
C THR A 103 16.81 5.62 -0.78
N PRO A 104 17.97 6.11 -0.26
CA PRO A 104 18.96 6.76 -1.08
C PRO A 104 19.55 5.79 -2.11
N GLY A 105 19.53 6.18 -3.39
CA GLY A 105 20.10 5.38 -4.47
C GLY A 105 19.14 4.35 -5.09
N ILE A 106 17.89 4.28 -4.64
CA ILE A 106 16.88 3.39 -5.22
C ILE A 106 16.15 4.09 -6.36
N ASP A 107 16.17 3.47 -7.54
CA ASP A 107 15.44 3.94 -8.71
C ASP A 107 13.99 3.42 -8.69
N PHE A 108 13.07 4.26 -8.22
CA PHE A 108 11.65 3.92 -8.18
C PHE A 108 11.04 3.80 -9.58
N GLY A 109 11.69 4.33 -10.62
CA GLY A 109 11.27 4.15 -12.01
C GLY A 109 11.41 2.71 -12.49
N LYS A 110 12.30 1.92 -11.85
CA LYS A 110 12.46 0.49 -12.10
C LYS A 110 11.71 -0.37 -11.10
N LEU A 111 11.65 0.08 -9.84
CA LEU A 111 10.97 -0.66 -8.78
C LEU A 111 9.45 -0.64 -8.95
N LEU A 112 8.83 0.51 -9.28
CA LEU A 112 7.37 0.60 -9.37
C LEU A 112 6.78 -0.34 -10.44
N PRO A 113 7.35 -0.46 -11.67
CA PRO A 113 6.88 -1.42 -12.66
C PRO A 113 6.97 -2.88 -12.20
N ILE A 114 7.93 -3.21 -11.33
CA ILE A 114 8.08 -4.55 -10.75
C ILE A 114 6.98 -4.79 -9.70
N LEU A 115 6.73 -3.79 -8.85
CA LEU A 115 5.76 -3.90 -7.76
C LEU A 115 4.30 -3.87 -8.24
N ALA A 116 4.01 -3.11 -9.29
CA ALA A 116 2.63 -2.88 -9.74
C ALA A 116 1.86 -4.16 -10.10
N PRO A 117 2.40 -5.11 -10.90
CA PRO A 117 1.75 -6.40 -11.16
C PRO A 117 1.53 -7.25 -9.89
N ILE A 118 2.46 -7.20 -8.93
CA ILE A 118 2.38 -7.98 -7.68
C ILE A 118 1.25 -7.44 -6.79
N VAL A 119 1.19 -6.12 -6.61
CA VAL A 119 0.11 -5.45 -5.85
C VAL A 119 -1.25 -5.73 -6.50
N MET A 120 -1.33 -5.66 -7.83
CA MET A 120 -2.56 -6.02 -8.55
C MET A 120 -2.95 -7.48 -8.35
N GLY A 121 -2.00 -8.42 -8.45
CA GLY A 121 -2.24 -9.84 -8.20
C GLY A 121 -2.75 -10.11 -6.79
N LEU A 122 -2.19 -9.43 -5.79
CA LEU A 122 -2.61 -9.54 -4.40
C LEU A 122 -4.05 -9.04 -4.19
N ILE A 123 -4.40 -7.89 -4.78
CA ILE A 123 -5.77 -7.34 -4.72
C ILE A 123 -6.75 -8.23 -5.49
N ALA A 124 -6.34 -8.78 -6.65
CA ALA A 124 -7.15 -9.68 -7.45
C ALA A 124 -7.45 -10.95 -6.66
N ASN A 125 -6.44 -11.50 -5.97
CA ASN A 125 -6.61 -12.66 -5.11
C ASN A 125 -7.48 -12.35 -3.90
N ALA A 126 -7.25 -11.24 -3.19
CA ALA A 126 -8.07 -10.81 -2.05
C ALA A 126 -9.55 -10.58 -2.45
N SER A 127 -9.79 -10.05 -3.65
CA SER A 127 -11.15 -9.88 -4.20
C SER A 127 -11.80 -11.22 -4.52
N LYS A 128 -11.02 -12.18 -5.04
CA LYS A 128 -11.47 -13.54 -5.33
C LYS A 128 -11.76 -14.33 -4.04
N ASP A 129 -10.90 -14.24 -3.03
CA ASP A 129 -11.09 -14.87 -1.73
C ASP A 129 -12.32 -14.33 -1.00
N LYS A 130 -12.59 -13.01 -1.06
CA LYS A 130 -13.86 -12.43 -0.56
C LYS A 130 -15.08 -12.96 -1.32
N THR A 131 -14.96 -13.22 -2.63
CA THR A 131 -16.04 -13.79 -3.44
C THR A 131 -16.28 -15.26 -3.12
N SER A 132 -15.23 -16.07 -2.92
CA SER A 132 -15.33 -17.48 -2.56
C SER A 132 -15.91 -17.73 -1.17
N LYS A 133 -15.84 -16.75 -0.26
CA LYS A 133 -16.47 -16.83 1.08
C LYS A 133 -17.94 -16.35 1.10
N ALA A 134 -18.48 -15.86 -0.03
CA ALA A 134 -19.84 -15.35 -0.15
C ALA A 134 -20.90 -16.42 -0.50
N GLU A 135 -20.53 -17.70 -0.64
CA GLU A 135 -21.47 -18.81 -0.94
C GLU A 135 -22.42 -19.16 0.24
N THR A 136 -22.51 -18.35 1.29
CA THR A 136 -23.47 -18.54 2.40
C THR A 136 -24.45 -17.38 2.64
N GLY A 137 -24.60 -16.49 1.65
CA GLY A 137 -25.73 -15.55 1.61
C GLY A 137 -25.34 -14.11 1.91
N GLY A 138 -25.61 -13.24 0.94
CA GLY A 138 -25.43 -11.80 1.03
C GLY A 138 -24.76 -11.26 -0.21
N GLU A 139 -25.51 -10.53 -1.03
CA GLU A 139 -25.02 -9.72 -2.14
C GLU A 139 -23.89 -8.81 -1.65
N SER A 140 -22.64 -9.22 -1.87
CA SER A 140 -21.48 -8.40 -1.58
C SER A 140 -21.27 -7.44 -2.76
N SER A 141 -22.09 -6.39 -2.77
CA SER A 141 -21.91 -5.17 -3.58
C SER A 141 -20.84 -4.27 -2.94
N GLY A 142 -19.72 -4.86 -2.51
CA GLY A 142 -18.56 -4.10 -2.04
C GLY A 142 -17.68 -3.78 -3.24
N GLY A 143 -17.56 -2.50 -3.58
CA GLY A 143 -16.73 -2.06 -4.69
C GLY A 143 -15.25 -2.41 -4.44
N ILE A 144 -14.42 -2.30 -5.48
CA ILE A 144 -12.96 -2.45 -5.31
C ILE A 144 -12.38 -1.42 -4.35
N GLY A 145 -13.00 -0.25 -4.24
CA GLY A 145 -12.72 0.72 -3.19
C GLY A 145 -12.86 0.14 -1.78
N ASP A 146 -13.84 -0.72 -1.52
CA ASP A 146 -14.03 -1.37 -0.21
C ASP A 146 -13.03 -2.50 0.05
N VAL A 147 -12.56 -3.16 -1.02
CA VAL A 147 -11.49 -4.17 -0.90
C VAL A 147 -10.17 -3.47 -0.60
N ILE A 148 -9.82 -2.44 -1.36
CA ILE A 148 -8.61 -1.63 -1.17
C ILE A 148 -8.66 -0.91 0.18
N GLY A 149 -9.80 -0.31 0.51
CA GLY A 149 -10.05 0.34 1.79
C GLY A 149 -9.99 -0.63 2.97
N GLY A 150 -10.46 -1.86 2.81
CA GLY A 150 -10.31 -2.90 3.84
C GLY A 150 -8.87 -3.39 4.02
N ILE A 151 -8.09 -3.40 2.94
CA ILE A 151 -6.64 -3.73 2.95
C ILE A 151 -5.84 -2.60 3.60
N LEU A 152 -6.16 -1.34 3.28
CA LEU A 152 -5.46 -0.14 3.76
C LEU A 152 -5.88 0.27 5.18
N GLY A 153 -7.17 0.14 5.47
CA GLY A 153 -7.81 0.59 6.72
C GLY A 153 -7.98 -0.49 7.78
N GLY A 154 -7.73 -1.76 7.47
CA GLY A 154 -7.99 -2.87 8.38
C GLY A 154 -9.48 -3.17 8.47
N GLY A 155 -9.88 -4.31 7.91
CA GLY A 155 -11.25 -4.80 8.01
C GLY A 155 -11.76 -4.83 9.44
N ASN A 156 -12.94 -4.24 9.65
CA ASN A 156 -13.73 -4.33 10.87
C ASN A 156 -13.88 -5.79 11.33
N GLY A 157 -13.18 -6.16 12.42
CA GLY A 157 -13.23 -7.51 12.96
C GLY A 157 -12.14 -7.87 13.96
N GLY A 158 -11.88 -7.02 14.96
CA GLY A 158 -11.17 -7.40 16.18
C GLY A 158 -9.66 -7.17 16.19
N SER A 159 -9.25 -6.22 17.03
CA SER A 159 -8.00 -6.21 17.81
C SER A 159 -6.69 -6.49 17.04
N SER A 160 -6.08 -5.45 16.46
CA SER A 160 -4.63 -5.13 16.51
C SER A 160 -4.27 -4.10 15.42
N GLY A 161 -3.43 -3.12 15.78
CA GLY A 161 -3.18 -1.85 15.06
C GLY A 161 -2.97 -1.96 13.55
N GLY A 162 -3.78 -1.19 12.80
CA GLY A 162 -3.69 -1.05 11.35
C GLY A 162 -2.92 0.21 10.92
N ILE A 163 -2.37 0.16 9.71
CA ILE A 163 -1.59 1.24 9.08
C ILE A 163 -2.45 2.51 8.87
N GLY A 164 -3.77 2.38 8.85
CA GLY A 164 -4.73 3.49 8.86
C GLY A 164 -4.61 4.40 10.08
N ASP A 165 -4.21 3.89 11.26
CA ASP A 165 -3.96 4.73 12.45
C ASP A 165 -2.65 5.50 12.35
N VAL A 166 -1.63 4.93 11.72
CA VAL A 166 -0.32 5.59 11.54
C VAL A 166 -0.38 6.63 10.44
N ILE A 167 -1.03 6.32 9.31
CA ILE A 167 -1.21 7.27 8.19
C ILE A 167 -2.31 8.28 8.52
N GLY A 168 -3.39 7.89 9.19
CA GLY A 168 -4.44 8.80 9.67
C GLY A 168 -3.94 9.75 10.76
N GLY A 169 -3.08 9.26 11.67
CA GLY A 169 -2.43 10.09 12.69
C GLY A 169 -1.38 11.05 12.14
N LEU A 170 -0.78 10.75 10.97
CA LEU A 170 0.24 11.59 10.34
C LEU A 170 -0.34 12.56 9.28
N LEU A 171 -1.39 12.17 8.57
CA LEU A 171 -1.94 12.91 7.43
C LEU A 171 -3.27 13.62 7.75
N GLY A 172 -3.99 13.20 8.80
CA GLY A 172 -5.30 13.72 9.18
C GLY A 172 -5.24 14.57 10.45
N GLY A 173 -4.75 15.80 10.34
CA GLY A 173 -4.93 16.78 11.40
C GLY A 173 -6.42 17.07 11.63
N GLY A 174 -6.99 16.55 12.73
CA GLY A 174 -8.39 16.82 13.07
C GLY A 174 -8.96 15.99 14.21
N SER A 175 -8.61 16.33 15.45
CA SER A 175 -9.45 16.29 16.66
C SER A 175 -10.47 15.15 16.83
N SER A 176 -10.20 14.19 17.74
CA SER A 176 -10.95 13.98 19.00
C SER A 176 -10.91 12.52 19.50
N SER A 177 -10.34 12.36 20.70
CA SER A 177 -10.73 11.42 21.76
C SER A 177 -10.72 9.90 21.52
N SER A 178 -9.73 9.21 22.10
CA SER A 178 -9.92 8.44 23.35
C SER A 178 -8.86 7.33 23.50
N GLY A 179 -8.08 7.39 24.58
CA GLY A 179 -7.41 6.23 25.17
C GLY A 179 -5.92 6.07 24.85
N GLY A 180 -5.07 6.48 25.79
CA GLY A 180 -3.65 6.11 25.82
C GLY A 180 -2.66 7.26 25.58
N GLY A 181 -2.97 8.47 26.08
CA GLY A 181 -2.05 9.59 26.02
C GLY A 181 -0.84 9.38 26.93
N ILE A 182 0.36 9.47 26.36
CA ILE A 182 1.48 10.08 27.08
C ILE A 182 1.09 11.53 27.25
N ASP A 183 0.58 11.86 28.44
CA ASP A 183 0.08 13.18 28.78
C ASP A 183 1.25 14.16 28.90
N LEU A 184 1.71 14.67 27.76
CA LEU A 184 2.71 15.73 27.67
C LEU A 184 2.20 17.04 28.32
N GLY A 185 0.89 17.16 28.59
CA GLY A 185 0.31 18.23 29.40
C GLY A 185 0.61 18.06 30.90
N GLY A 186 0.57 16.83 31.41
CA GLY A 186 0.94 16.49 32.79
C GLY A 186 2.45 16.61 33.06
N ILE A 187 3.29 16.31 32.07
CA ILE A 187 4.75 16.34 32.23
C ILE A 187 5.28 17.79 32.17
N LEU A 188 4.62 18.68 31.42
CA LEU A 188 4.97 20.11 31.38
C LEU A 188 4.32 20.93 32.53
N GLY A 189 3.21 20.46 33.09
CA GLY A 189 2.61 21.07 34.29
C GLY A 189 3.40 20.79 35.59
N GLY A 190 4.16 19.69 35.64
CA GLY A 190 4.90 19.27 36.84
C GLY A 190 6.26 19.96 37.06
N LEU A 191 6.83 20.63 36.05
CA LEU A 191 8.18 21.20 36.15
C LEU A 191 8.23 22.73 36.29
N PHE A 192 7.10 23.43 36.08
CA PHE A 192 7.05 24.91 36.12
C PHE A 192 6.13 25.51 37.19
N GLY A 193 5.43 24.69 37.98
CA GLY A 193 4.58 25.14 39.09
C GLY A 193 5.34 25.21 40.41
N GLY A 194 5.93 26.37 40.70
CA GLY A 194 6.80 26.58 41.86
C GLY A 194 6.14 26.62 43.25
N LYS A 195 6.97 26.24 44.22
CA LYS A 195 7.33 27.01 45.44
C LYS A 195 6.28 27.17 46.55
N LYS A 196 6.35 26.31 47.57
CA LYS A 196 6.61 26.65 48.99
C LYS A 196 6.64 25.39 49.86
#